data_AF-A0AAD8EDC7-F1
#
_entry.id   AF-A0AAD8EDC7-F1
#
_cell.length_a   1.000
_cell.length_b   1.000
_cell.length_c   1.000
_cell.angle_alpha   90.00
_cell.angle_beta   90.00
_cell.angle_gamma   90.00
#
_symmetry.space_group_name_H-M   'P 1'
#
loop_
_entity.id
_entity.type
_entity.pdbx_description
1 polymer ?
#
loop_
_entity_poly.entity_id
_entity_poly.type
_entity_poly.pdbx_seq_one_letter_code
_entity_poly.pdbx_strand_id
1 'polypeptide(L)'
;KGKLRPYKMLEKTEEYKKAFMKFGNSELFENNVEQQNTFDIIQQYICEVYNVGEIIDVYAARLQLFINTYIMSDVNEAFDRKKLRKFDAS
;
A
#
# COMPACT_ATOMS: atom_id res chain seq x y z
N LYS A 1 9.41 12.65 -8.63
CA LYS A 1 8.21 13.33 -8.06
C LYS A 1 7.43 12.44 -7.08
N GLY A 2 7.81 11.17 -6.90
CA GLY A 2 7.09 10.19 -6.09
C GLY A 2 6.82 10.51 -4.61
N LYS A 3 7.63 11.32 -3.92
CA LYS A 3 7.45 11.59 -2.47
C LYS A 3 6.43 12.71 -2.15
N LEU A 4 6.16 13.61 -3.09
CA LEU A 4 5.31 14.77 -2.85
C LEU A 4 3.83 14.38 -2.68
N ARG A 5 3.38 13.37 -3.44
CA ARG A 5 1.99 12.90 -3.36
C ARG A 5 1.68 12.20 -2.03
N PRO A 6 2.47 11.19 -1.58
CA PRO A 6 2.28 10.56 -0.27
C PRO A 6 2.27 11.58 0.86
N TYR A 7 3.18 12.56 0.80
CA TYR A 7 3.24 13.64 1.80
C TYR A 7 1.97 14.50 1.80
N LYS A 8 1.52 14.98 0.64
CA LYS A 8 0.28 15.78 0.53
C LYS A 8 -0.96 15.01 0.97
N MET A 9 -1.00 13.70 0.75
CA MET A 9 -2.09 12.84 1.19
C MET A 9 -2.10 12.69 2.71
N LEU A 10 -0.94 12.43 3.30
CA LEU A 10 -0.76 12.39 4.75
C LEU A 10 -1.11 13.74 5.40
N GLU A 11 -0.70 14.85 4.79
CA GLU A 11 -0.95 16.20 5.29
C GLU A 11 -2.44 16.59 5.30
N LYS A 12 -3.24 16.04 4.38
CA LYS A 12 -4.67 16.37 4.24
C LYS A 12 -5.59 15.50 5.08
N THR A 13 -5.17 14.29 5.42
CA THR A 13 -6.03 13.30 6.09
C THR A 13 -5.58 13.10 7.54
N GLU A 14 -6.35 13.66 8.48
CA GLU A 14 -6.05 13.55 9.92
C GLU A 14 -6.02 12.11 10.44
N GLU A 15 -6.86 11.24 9.88
CA GLU A 15 -6.91 9.82 10.24
C GLU A 15 -5.56 9.13 10.00
N TYR A 16 -4.95 9.38 8.84
CA TYR A 16 -3.61 8.86 8.53
C TYR A 16 -2.55 9.40 9.49
N LYS A 17 -2.57 10.70 9.80
CA LYS A 17 -1.62 11.29 10.76
C LYS A 17 -1.72 10.61 12.13
N LYS A 18 -2.94 10.47 12.64
CA LYS A 18 -3.20 9.83 13.95
C LYS A 18 -2.72 8.39 13.96
N ALA A 19 -3.01 7.63 12.91
CA ALA A 19 -2.58 6.25 12.81
C ALA A 19 -1.05 6.13 12.79
N PHE A 20 -0.34 6.95 12.01
CA PHE A 20 1.13 6.94 12.01
C PHE A 20 1.75 7.39 13.33
N MET A 21 1.17 8.39 14.01
CA MET A 21 1.64 8.84 15.33
C MET A 21 1.44 7.75 16.39
N LYS A 22 0.34 7.01 16.32
CA LYS A 22 0.05 5.90 17.22
C LYS A 22 0.96 4.70 16.94
N PHE A 23 1.18 4.36 15.68
CA PHE A 23 2.12 3.31 15.28
C PHE A 23 3.57 3.58 15.71
N GLY A 24 4.00 4.85 15.66
CA GLY A 24 5.33 5.25 16.13
C GLY A 24 5.52 5.14 17.66
N ASN A 25 4.45 4.97 18.43
CA ASN A 25 4.47 4.86 19.88
C ASN A 25 3.69 3.62 20.31
N SER A 26 4.32 2.44 20.23
CA SER A 26 3.68 1.15 20.50
C SER A 26 3.06 1.02 21.89
N GLU A 27 3.52 1.82 22.86
CA GLU A 27 2.95 1.89 24.22
C GLU A 27 1.54 2.51 24.25
N LEU A 28 1.09 3.16 23.17
CA LEU A 28 -0.24 3.78 23.07
C LEU A 28 -1.34 2.80 22.67
N PHE A 29 -1.03 1.54 22.35
CA PHE A 29 -2.05 0.55 22.03
C PHE A 29 -2.66 -0.02 23.30
N GLU A 30 -3.94 0.26 23.52
CA GLU A 30 -4.68 -0.22 24.69
C GLU A 30 -5.06 -1.70 24.56
N ASN A 31 -5.24 -2.17 23.32
CA ASN A 31 -5.59 -3.56 23.01
C ASN A 31 -5.29 -3.93 21.55
N ASN A 32 -5.39 -5.23 21.25
CA ASN A 32 -5.12 -5.78 19.91
C ASN A 32 -6.10 -5.27 18.84
N VAL A 33 -7.35 -4.96 19.19
CA VAL A 33 -8.35 -4.46 18.23
C VAL A 33 -7.96 -3.06 17.75
N GLU A 34 -7.56 -2.20 18.68
CA GLU A 34 -7.09 -0.87 18.38
C GLU A 34 -5.80 -0.87 17.56
N GLN A 35 -4.89 -1.79 17.89
CA GLN A 35 -3.67 -2.01 17.13
C GLN A 35 -3.99 -2.43 15.69
N GLN A 36 -4.92 -3.37 15.50
CA GLN A 36 -5.35 -3.82 14.19
C GLN A 36 -6.00 -2.69 13.39
N ASN A 37 -6.90 -1.92 14.01
CA ASN A 37 -7.53 -0.77 13.35
C ASN A 37 -6.49 0.26 12.87
N THR A 38 -5.47 0.51 13.68
CA THR A 38 -4.36 1.42 13.31
C THR A 38 -3.58 0.85 12.12
N PHE A 39 -3.33 -0.46 12.10
CA PHE A 39 -2.70 -1.10 10.97
C PHE A 39 -3.54 -1.02 9.70
N ASP A 40 -4.85 -1.26 9.79
CA ASP A 40 -5.74 -1.21 8.64
C ASP A 40 -5.77 0.18 8.00
N ILE A 41 -5.79 1.24 8.81
CA ILE A 41 -5.68 2.63 8.34
C ILE A 41 -4.35 2.88 7.62
N ILE A 42 -3.23 2.40 8.18
CA ILE A 42 -1.91 2.54 7.56
C ILE A 42 -1.84 1.75 6.25
N GLN A 43 -2.41 0.55 6.22
CA GLN A 43 -2.45 -0.27 5.01
C GLN A 43 -3.31 0.41 3.91
N GLN A 44 -4.46 0.97 4.26
CA GLN A 44 -5.28 1.76 3.35
C GLN A 44 -4.50 2.96 2.78
N TYR A 45 -3.77 3.70 3.62
CA TYR A 45 -2.89 4.78 3.15
C TYR A 45 -1.87 4.27 2.12
N ILE A 46 -1.22 3.14 2.38
CA ILE A 46 -0.25 2.53 1.45
C ILE A 46 -0.96 2.19 0.13
N CYS A 47 -2.11 1.54 0.18
CA CYS A 47 -2.87 1.17 -1.01
C CYS A 47 -3.28 2.40 -1.84
N GLU A 48 -3.72 3.49 -1.20
CA GLU A 48 -4.03 4.75 -1.89
C GLU A 48 -2.80 5.40 -2.55
N VAL A 49 -1.62 5.33 -1.90
CA VAL A 49 -0.36 5.82 -2.49
C VAL A 49 -0.08 5.13 -3.84
N TYR A 50 -0.37 3.84 -3.92
CA TYR A 50 -0.18 3.01 -5.11
C TYR A 50 -1.40 2.94 -6.04
N ASN A 51 -2.41 3.83 -5.88
CA ASN A 51 -3.64 3.88 -6.69
C ASN A 51 -4.53 2.63 -6.62
N VAL A 52 -4.51 1.92 -5.49
CA VAL A 52 -5.34 0.73 -5.23
C VAL A 52 -6.19 0.92 -3.97
N GLY A 53 -6.75 2.12 -3.80
CA GLY A 53 -7.44 2.56 -2.58
C GLY A 53 -8.72 1.81 -2.22
N GLU A 54 -9.27 1.00 -3.12
CA GLU A 54 -10.41 0.11 -2.82
C GLU A 54 -9.99 -1.16 -2.07
N ILE A 55 -8.67 -1.42 -1.98
CA ILE A 55 -8.09 -2.58 -1.30
C ILE A 55 -7.41 -2.10 -0.02
N ILE A 56 -7.79 -2.67 1.12
CA ILE A 56 -7.14 -2.38 2.41
C ILE A 56 -5.92 -3.29 2.62
N ASP A 57 -5.97 -4.55 2.16
CA ASP A 57 -4.86 -5.50 2.32
C ASP A 57 -3.70 -5.20 1.35
N VAL A 58 -2.52 -4.88 1.90
CA VAL A 58 -1.31 -4.60 1.13
C VAL A 58 -0.88 -5.79 0.27
N TYR A 59 -1.09 -7.02 0.71
CA TYR A 59 -0.76 -8.22 -0.07
C TYR A 59 -1.68 -8.37 -1.28
N ALA A 60 -2.98 -8.16 -1.09
CA ALA A 60 -3.95 -8.14 -2.18
C ALA A 60 -3.63 -7.02 -3.18
N ALA A 61 -3.29 -5.83 -2.69
CA ALA A 61 -2.84 -4.71 -3.51
C ALA A 61 -1.59 -5.06 -4.33
N ARG A 62 -0.58 -5.69 -3.72
CA ARG A 62 0.63 -6.15 -4.42
C ARG A 62 0.33 -7.17 -5.50
N LEU A 63 -0.56 -8.12 -5.22
CA LEU A 63 -0.98 -9.10 -6.21
C LEU A 63 -1.70 -8.43 -7.39
N GLN A 64 -2.62 -7.49 -7.12
CA GLN A 64 -3.32 -6.76 -8.16
C GLN A 64 -2.34 -5.95 -9.03
N LEU A 65 -1.38 -5.28 -8.41
CA LEU A 65 -0.32 -4.56 -9.14
C LEU A 65 0.52 -5.51 -10.00
N PHE A 66 0.86 -6.68 -9.47
CA PHE A 66 1.56 -7.71 -10.24
C PHE A 66 0.74 -8.17 -11.45
N ILE A 67 -0.53 -8.51 -11.26
CA ILE A 67 -1.45 -8.91 -12.34
C ILE A 67 -1.55 -7.81 -13.41
N ASN A 68 -1.64 -6.56 -13.00
CA ASN A 68 -1.77 -5.42 -13.92
C ASN A 68 -0.48 -5.14 -14.73
N THR A 69 0.68 -5.59 -14.23
CA THR A 69 1.99 -5.23 -14.79
C THR A 69 2.69 -6.39 -15.48
N TYR A 70 2.42 -7.62 -15.06
CA TYR A 70 3.02 -8.81 -15.63
C TYR A 70 2.27 -9.24 -16.89
N ILE A 71 2.94 -9.19 -18.03
CA ILE A 71 2.37 -9.66 -19.31
C ILE A 71 2.68 -11.14 -19.45
N MET A 72 1.68 -11.99 -19.29
CA MET A 72 1.80 -13.42 -19.56
C MET A 72 1.33 -13.73 -20.98
N SER A 73 2.12 -14.50 -21.74
CA SER A 73 1.73 -14.97 -23.09
C SER A 73 1.26 -16.43 -23.08
N ASP A 74 1.80 -17.24 -22.17
CA ASP A 74 1.45 -18.64 -21.94
C ASP A 74 1.40 -18.93 -20.43
N VAL A 75 0.41 -19.69 -19.96
CA VAL A 75 0.26 -20.09 -18.54
C VAL A 75 1.36 -21.05 -18.07
N ASN A 76 2.01 -21.76 -19.00
CA ASN A 76 3.10 -22.69 -18.71
C ASN A 76 4.48 -22.01 -18.79
N GLU A 77 4.54 -20.72 -19.12
CA GLU A 77 5.80 -20.02 -19.22
C GLU A 77 6.42 -19.82 -17.84
N ALA A 78 7.73 -20.04 -17.73
CA ALA A 78 8.46 -19.71 -16.53
C ALA A 78 8.40 -18.19 -16.28
N PHE A 79 8.39 -17.80 -15.00
CA PHE A 79 8.42 -16.40 -14.61
C PHE A 79 9.65 -15.68 -15.18
N ASP A 80 9.43 -14.61 -15.95
CA ASP A 80 10.50 -13.75 -16.48
C ASP A 80 10.29 -12.29 -16.06
N ARG A 81 11.22 -11.77 -15.25
CA ARG A 81 11.20 -10.36 -14.80
C ARG A 81 11.17 -9.35 -15.95
N LYS A 82 11.63 -9.71 -17.15
CA LYS A 82 11.60 -8.82 -18.34
C LYS A 82 10.18 -8.56 -18.84
N LYS A 83 9.21 -9.40 -18.47
CA LYS A 83 7.79 -9.26 -18.83
C LYS A 83 6.99 -8.37 -17.89
N LEU A 84 7.61 -7.88 -16.81
CA LEU A 84 7.04 -6.83 -15.98
C LEU A 84 7.11 -5.50 -16.74
N ARG A 85 5.95 -4.90 -17.00
CA ARG A 85 5.88 -3.49 -17.45
C ARG A 85 6.51 -2.60 -16.37
N LYS A 86 7.32 -1.62 -16.79
CA LYS A 86 7.88 -0.62 -15.87
C LYS A 86 6.74 0.12 -15.17
N PHE A 87 6.52 -0.22 -13.89
CA PHE A 87 5.51 0.44 -13.05
C PHE A 87 6.10 1.65 -12.32
N ASP A 88 7.42 1.64 -12.05
CA ASP A 88 8.15 2.78 -11.48
C ASP A 88 8.92 3.55 -12.56
N ALA A 89 8.29 4.61 -13.05
CA ALA A 89 9.01 5.71 -13.70
C ALA A 89 8.28 7.05 -13.44
N SER A 90 8.41 7.63 -12.24
CA SER A 90 8.11 9.05 -11.93
C SER A 90 8.70 9.60 -10.61
#